data_AF-A0A022XGQ2-F1
#
_entry.id   AF-A0A022XGQ2-F1
#
_cell.length_a   1.000
_cell.length_b   1.000
_cell.length_c   1.000
_cell.angle_alpha   90.00
_cell.angle_beta   90.00
_cell.angle_gamma   90.00
#
_symmetry.space_group_name_H-M   'P 1'
#
loop_
_entity.id
_entity.type
_entity.pdbx_description
1 polymer ?
#
loop_
_entity_poly.entity_id
_entity_poly.type
_entity_poly.pdbx_seq_one_letter_code
_entity_poly.pdbx_strand_id
1 'polypeptide(L)'
;MHDRITADTQAVTHAAFLSMGTAWHANSQFPWEVPRYVGGIENVKINITLRIYANKWHVYAGLAILNPAAKKQIRQYAESVTELYKLMLGGHREELTKRIKTARAAVFKSNSARQDLLLQDNVLDRFSLSKGGTERMPNNHLSLLAIVDCWWKLGIVPYDHMICSTPLFRLWLGVTEYLFQNEELLDEVIDTAIEDNTFRSDDLEFTFAARAWSECVSFGDFESYRDRFEKIQSYFAPRFPEAVRVGNEMMKTILEKTSKPS
;
A
#
# COMPACT_ATOMS: atom_id res chain seq x y z
N MET A 1 -10.63 -22.69 1.28
CA MET A 1 -9.97 -22.04 2.45
C MET A 1 -8.64 -21.42 2.05
N HIS A 2 -7.74 -22.14 1.36
CA HIS A 2 -6.45 -21.61 0.90
C HIS A 2 -6.57 -20.43 -0.09
N ASP A 3 -7.43 -20.52 -1.11
CA ASP A 3 -7.58 -19.46 -2.12
C ASP A 3 -8.07 -18.12 -1.55
N ARG A 4 -8.90 -18.18 -0.51
CA ARG A 4 -9.40 -16.99 0.18
C ARG A 4 -8.29 -16.30 0.97
N ILE A 5 -7.51 -17.08 1.74
CA ILE A 5 -6.37 -16.56 2.52
C ILE A 5 -5.29 -15.97 1.60
N THR A 6 -4.99 -16.62 0.48
CA THR A 6 -4.01 -16.10 -0.51
C THR A 6 -4.51 -14.81 -1.15
N ALA A 7 -5.81 -14.71 -1.45
CA ALA A 7 -6.41 -13.47 -1.92
C ALA A 7 -6.31 -12.36 -0.85
N ASP A 8 -6.67 -12.69 0.40
CA ASP A 8 -6.71 -11.78 1.55
C ASP A 8 -5.32 -11.21 1.92
N THR A 9 -4.23 -11.92 1.58
CA THR A 9 -2.87 -11.55 1.98
C THR A 9 -1.93 -11.13 0.86
N GLN A 10 -2.28 -11.35 -0.42
CA GLN A 10 -1.33 -11.10 -1.53
C GLN A 10 -1.92 -10.27 -2.65
N ALA A 11 -3.07 -10.67 -3.19
CA ALA A 11 -3.56 -10.10 -4.45
C ALA A 11 -3.90 -8.61 -4.35
N VAL A 12 -4.61 -8.20 -3.28
CA VAL A 12 -4.96 -6.79 -3.06
C VAL A 12 -3.73 -5.94 -2.77
N THR A 13 -2.76 -6.48 -2.02
CA THR A 13 -1.47 -5.82 -1.74
C THR A 13 -0.73 -5.55 -3.04
N HIS A 14 -0.65 -6.54 -3.94
CA HIS A 14 -0.03 -6.34 -5.25
C HIS A 14 -0.78 -5.29 -6.07
N ALA A 15 -2.11 -5.33 -6.13
CA ALA A 15 -2.89 -4.33 -6.86
C ALA A 15 -2.65 -2.91 -6.35
N ALA A 16 -2.53 -2.70 -5.04
CA ALA A 16 -2.20 -1.40 -4.46
C ALA A 16 -0.85 -0.87 -4.97
N PHE A 17 0.21 -1.67 -4.90
CA PHE A 17 1.56 -1.24 -5.34
C PHE A 17 1.71 -1.16 -6.86
N LEU A 18 1.02 -2.00 -7.62
CA LEU A 18 0.93 -1.84 -9.07
C LEU A 18 0.29 -0.50 -9.45
N SER A 19 -0.74 -0.10 -8.70
CA SER A 19 -1.41 1.19 -8.87
C SER A 19 -0.47 2.35 -8.55
N MET A 20 0.35 2.24 -7.49
CA MET A 20 1.38 3.25 -7.16
C MET A 20 2.37 3.45 -8.30
N GLY A 21 2.97 2.37 -8.83
CA GLY A 21 3.92 2.50 -9.93
C GLY A 21 3.31 3.05 -11.21
N THR A 22 2.03 2.74 -11.48
CA THR A 22 1.29 3.29 -12.62
C THR A 22 1.07 4.80 -12.44
N ALA A 23 0.72 5.25 -11.24
CA ALA A 23 0.53 6.67 -10.93
C ALA A 23 1.85 7.47 -11.04
N TRP A 24 2.96 6.92 -10.53
CA TRP A 24 4.27 7.54 -10.67
C TRP A 24 4.71 7.66 -12.12
N HIS A 25 4.51 6.61 -12.93
CA HIS A 25 4.77 6.68 -14.37
C HIS A 25 3.88 7.71 -15.08
N ALA A 26 2.58 7.79 -14.74
CA ALA A 26 1.66 8.76 -15.33
C ALA A 26 2.10 10.22 -15.06
N ASN A 27 2.61 10.48 -13.86
CA ASN A 27 3.19 11.77 -13.47
C ASN A 27 4.66 11.96 -13.92
N SER A 28 5.25 11.01 -14.66
CA SER A 28 6.65 11.04 -15.09
C SER A 28 7.64 11.27 -13.93
N GLN A 29 7.33 10.72 -12.75
CA GLN A 29 8.09 10.95 -11.53
C GLN A 29 8.74 9.68 -10.99
N PHE A 30 9.94 9.84 -10.45
CA PHE A 30 10.59 8.85 -9.61
C PHE A 30 10.44 9.30 -8.15
N PRO A 31 9.69 8.58 -7.29
CA PRO A 31 9.34 9.08 -5.96
C PRO A 31 10.56 9.40 -5.08
N TRP A 32 11.68 8.67 -5.20
CA TRP A 32 12.92 8.97 -4.47
C TRP A 32 13.67 10.23 -4.97
N GLU A 33 13.30 10.77 -6.12
CA GLU A 33 13.83 12.03 -6.66
C GLU A 33 12.94 13.23 -6.26
N VAL A 34 11.78 12.98 -5.65
CA VAL A 34 10.85 14.01 -5.20
C VAL A 34 10.93 14.15 -3.67
N PRO A 35 11.28 15.33 -3.13
CA PRO A 35 11.46 15.53 -1.69
C PRO A 35 10.27 15.11 -0.82
N ARG A 36 9.04 15.24 -1.34
CA ARG A 36 7.79 14.90 -0.62
C ARG A 36 7.58 13.40 -0.37
N TYR A 37 8.29 12.52 -1.07
CA TYR A 37 8.17 11.06 -0.94
C TYR A 37 9.35 10.44 -0.17
N VAL A 38 10.08 11.25 0.59
CA VAL A 38 11.25 10.81 1.34
C VAL A 38 10.91 10.59 2.82
N GLY A 39 11.25 9.41 3.35
CA GLY A 39 11.17 9.10 4.78
C GLY A 39 10.02 8.17 5.17
N GLY A 40 10.16 7.52 6.34
CA GLY A 40 9.14 6.71 7.01
C GLY A 40 8.35 5.76 6.11
N ILE A 41 7.02 5.96 6.10
CA ILE A 41 6.04 5.17 5.37
C ILE A 41 6.31 5.14 3.86
N GLU A 42 6.79 6.24 3.28
CA GLU A 42 7.00 6.36 1.84
C GLU A 42 8.16 5.48 1.37
N ASN A 43 9.24 5.39 2.15
CA ASN A 43 10.35 4.48 1.85
C ASN A 43 9.88 3.03 1.74
N VAL A 44 9.00 2.58 2.64
CA VAL A 44 8.43 1.24 2.58
C VAL A 44 7.61 1.05 1.31
N LYS A 45 6.75 2.00 0.96
CA LYS A 45 5.92 1.93 -0.25
C LYS A 45 6.76 1.85 -1.52
N ILE A 46 7.81 2.67 -1.62
CA ILE A 46 8.74 2.71 -2.75
C ILE A 46 9.45 1.35 -2.88
N ASN A 47 10.04 0.85 -1.79
CA ASN A 47 10.77 -0.41 -1.79
C ASN A 47 9.88 -1.59 -2.19
N ILE A 48 8.66 -1.68 -1.66
CA ILE A 48 7.73 -2.76 -2.03
C ILE A 48 7.33 -2.65 -3.50
N THR A 49 7.01 -1.44 -3.98
CA THR A 49 6.62 -1.22 -5.38
C THR A 49 7.72 -1.65 -6.34
N LEU A 50 8.95 -1.20 -6.13
CA LEU A 50 10.09 -1.56 -6.99
C LEU A 50 10.39 -3.05 -6.93
N ARG A 51 10.24 -3.68 -5.76
CA ARG A 51 10.41 -5.13 -5.62
C ARG A 51 9.36 -5.93 -6.40
N ILE A 52 8.11 -5.46 -6.45
CA ILE A 52 7.06 -6.07 -7.27
C ILE A 52 7.43 -5.93 -8.75
N TYR A 53 7.78 -4.72 -9.21
CA TYR A 53 8.13 -4.50 -10.62
C TYR A 53 9.45 -5.16 -11.03
N ALA A 54 10.36 -5.49 -10.12
CA ALA A 54 11.57 -6.25 -10.40
C ALA A 54 11.32 -7.76 -10.64
N ASN A 55 10.09 -8.25 -10.42
CA ASN A 55 9.71 -9.65 -10.64
C ASN A 55 8.91 -9.83 -11.95
N LYS A 56 8.60 -11.09 -12.28
CA LYS A 56 7.83 -11.43 -13.49
C LYS A 56 6.34 -11.22 -13.29
N TRP A 57 5.70 -10.51 -14.22
CA TRP A 57 4.27 -10.16 -14.19
C TRP A 57 3.35 -11.38 -13.97
N HIS A 58 3.68 -12.53 -14.56
CA HIS A 58 2.84 -13.73 -14.54
C HIS A 58 2.64 -14.32 -13.13
N VAL A 59 3.55 -14.05 -12.19
CA VAL A 59 3.43 -14.44 -10.77
C VAL A 59 2.23 -13.73 -10.12
N TYR A 60 2.02 -12.47 -10.49
CA TYR A 60 0.95 -11.64 -9.94
C TYR A 60 -0.37 -11.80 -10.72
N ALA A 61 -0.28 -11.89 -12.05
CA ALA A 61 -1.43 -12.06 -12.93
C ALA A 61 -2.20 -13.35 -12.63
N GLY A 62 -1.49 -14.48 -12.45
CA GLY A 62 -2.12 -15.76 -12.15
C GLY A 62 -2.93 -15.70 -10.84
N LEU A 63 -2.35 -15.11 -9.78
CA LEU A 63 -3.02 -14.94 -8.49
C LEU A 63 -4.24 -14.01 -8.58
N ALA A 64 -4.13 -12.90 -9.32
CA ALA A 64 -5.19 -11.90 -9.41
C ALA A 64 -6.35 -12.34 -10.32
N ILE A 65 -6.04 -12.88 -11.50
CA ILE A 65 -7.03 -13.19 -12.55
C ILE A 65 -7.73 -14.51 -12.29
N LEU A 66 -7.02 -15.55 -11.81
CA LEU A 66 -7.61 -16.89 -11.68
C LEU A 66 -8.37 -17.08 -10.36
N ASN A 67 -8.22 -16.17 -9.40
CA ASN A 67 -8.84 -16.28 -8.09
C ASN A 67 -10.05 -15.33 -7.94
N PRO A 68 -11.30 -15.84 -7.87
CA PRO A 68 -12.50 -15.01 -7.72
C PRO A 68 -12.50 -14.15 -6.45
N ALA A 69 -11.91 -14.64 -5.35
CA ALA A 69 -11.80 -13.87 -4.11
C ALA A 69 -10.83 -12.69 -4.27
N ALA A 70 -9.76 -12.87 -5.04
CA ALA A 70 -8.84 -11.78 -5.39
C ALA A 70 -9.54 -10.73 -6.25
N LYS A 71 -10.32 -11.12 -7.27
CA LYS A 71 -11.10 -10.18 -8.09
C LYS A 71 -12.02 -9.32 -7.22
N LYS A 72 -12.76 -9.94 -6.28
CA LYS A 72 -13.66 -9.22 -5.37
C LYS A 72 -12.92 -8.20 -4.51
N GLN A 73 -11.77 -8.59 -3.96
CA GLN A 73 -10.97 -7.70 -3.12
C GLN A 73 -10.34 -6.54 -3.88
N ILE A 74 -9.75 -6.82 -5.04
CA ILE A 74 -9.14 -5.79 -5.89
C ILE A 74 -10.21 -4.78 -6.33
N ARG A 75 -11.41 -5.27 -6.67
CA ARG A 75 -12.55 -4.41 -6.98
C ARG A 75 -12.96 -3.54 -5.79
N GLN A 76 -13.14 -4.14 -4.61
CA GLN A 76 -13.48 -3.37 -3.41
C GLN A 76 -12.40 -2.36 -3.05
N TYR A 77 -11.12 -2.70 -3.22
CA TYR A 77 -10.01 -1.78 -2.99
C TYR A 77 -10.09 -0.57 -3.93
N ALA A 78 -10.33 -0.78 -5.22
CA ALA A 78 -10.52 0.31 -6.18
C ALA A 78 -11.74 1.18 -5.85
N GLU A 79 -12.83 0.57 -5.37
CA GLU A 79 -14.01 1.29 -4.86
C GLU A 79 -13.66 2.12 -3.62
N SER A 80 -12.96 1.55 -2.63
CA SER A 80 -12.50 2.24 -1.42
C SER A 80 -11.57 3.42 -1.73
N VAL A 81 -10.57 3.24 -2.63
CA VAL A 81 -9.71 4.33 -3.10
C VAL A 81 -10.55 5.46 -3.70
N THR A 82 -11.47 5.11 -4.60
CA THR A 82 -12.31 6.08 -5.31
C THR A 82 -13.22 6.86 -4.37
N GLU A 83 -13.89 6.18 -3.44
CA GLU A 83 -14.81 6.82 -2.51
C GLU A 83 -14.10 7.71 -1.50
N LEU A 84 -12.97 7.25 -0.94
CA LEU A 84 -12.17 8.07 -0.03
C LEU A 84 -11.61 9.30 -0.73
N TYR A 85 -11.08 9.15 -1.95
CA TYR A 85 -10.59 10.28 -2.74
C TYR A 85 -11.70 11.31 -3.02
N LYS A 86 -12.93 10.87 -3.31
CA LYS A 86 -14.09 11.77 -3.49
C LYS A 86 -14.42 12.55 -2.22
N LEU A 87 -14.35 11.92 -1.04
CA LEU A 87 -14.55 12.62 0.23
C LEU A 87 -13.47 13.68 0.48
N MET A 88 -12.22 13.35 0.18
CA MET A 88 -11.08 14.29 0.24
C MET A 88 -11.28 15.46 -0.72
N LEU A 89 -11.65 15.18 -1.98
CA LEU A 89 -11.88 16.17 -3.01
C LEU A 89 -13.05 17.12 -2.67
N GLY A 90 -14.13 16.58 -2.09
CA GLY A 90 -15.31 17.34 -1.69
C GLY A 90 -15.17 18.07 -0.36
N GLY A 91 -14.04 17.94 0.36
CA GLY A 91 -13.85 18.54 1.67
C GLY A 91 -14.79 17.96 2.75
N HIS A 92 -15.25 16.72 2.59
CA HIS A 92 -16.23 16.08 3.48
C HIS A 92 -15.56 15.52 4.74
N ARG A 93 -14.99 16.40 5.58
CA ARG A 93 -14.20 16.07 6.77
C ARG A 93 -14.92 15.11 7.73
N GLU A 94 -16.13 15.45 8.17
CA GLU A 94 -16.86 14.64 9.16
C GLU A 94 -17.13 13.22 8.66
N GLU A 95 -17.52 13.08 7.39
CA GLU A 95 -17.79 11.79 6.77
C GLU A 95 -16.51 10.97 6.61
N LEU A 96 -15.41 11.59 6.15
CA LEU A 96 -14.11 10.95 6.05
C LEU A 96 -13.63 10.45 7.41
N THR A 97 -13.62 11.32 8.43
CA THR A 97 -13.20 10.97 9.79
C THR A 97 -14.01 9.82 10.35
N LYS A 98 -15.34 9.89 10.24
CA LYS A 98 -16.24 8.84 10.72
C LYS A 98 -15.95 7.51 10.04
N ARG A 99 -15.78 7.52 8.70
CA ARG A 99 -15.49 6.33 7.91
C ARG A 99 -14.16 5.69 8.31
N ILE A 100 -13.09 6.48 8.39
CA ILE A 100 -11.75 6.01 8.75
C ILE A 100 -11.70 5.47 10.19
N LYS A 101 -12.26 6.20 11.17
CA LYS A 101 -12.28 5.74 12.58
C LYS A 101 -13.18 4.50 12.77
N THR A 102 -14.26 4.36 11.99
CA THR A 102 -15.07 3.14 11.99
C THR A 102 -14.31 1.94 11.42
N ALA A 103 -13.63 2.13 10.28
CA ALA A 103 -12.81 1.08 9.68
C ALA A 103 -11.67 0.63 10.60
N ARG A 104 -11.00 1.58 11.25
CA ARG A 104 -10.01 1.32 12.31
C ARG A 104 -10.56 0.41 13.40
N ALA A 105 -11.68 0.79 14.00
CA ALA A 105 -12.27 0.06 15.12
C ALA A 105 -12.69 -1.38 14.72
N ALA A 106 -13.11 -1.57 13.47
CA ALA A 106 -13.50 -2.87 12.95
C ALA A 106 -12.29 -3.80 12.69
N VAL A 107 -11.22 -3.25 12.12
CA VAL A 107 -10.03 -4.01 11.68
C VAL A 107 -9.04 -4.25 12.82
N PHE A 108 -8.80 -3.23 13.66
CA PHE A 108 -7.75 -3.23 14.69
C PHE A 108 -8.33 -3.30 16.11
N LYS A 109 -9.32 -4.18 16.35
CA LYS A 109 -10.00 -4.33 17.64
C LYS A 109 -9.02 -4.31 18.83
N SER A 110 -9.43 -3.66 19.92
CA SER A 110 -8.65 -3.28 21.12
C SER A 110 -7.84 -4.37 21.82
N ASN A 111 -7.97 -5.65 21.45
CA ASN A 111 -7.14 -6.76 21.96
C ASN A 111 -5.85 -7.00 21.17
N SER A 112 -5.59 -6.26 20.09
CA SER A 112 -4.30 -6.25 19.39
C SER A 112 -3.23 -5.39 20.08
N ALA A 113 -3.61 -4.62 21.11
CA ALA A 113 -2.78 -3.68 21.88
C ALA A 113 -1.65 -4.31 22.75
N ARG A 114 -1.22 -5.54 22.45
CA ARG A 114 -0.17 -6.25 23.20
C ARG A 114 0.71 -7.19 22.39
N GLN A 115 0.54 -7.28 21.07
CA GLN A 115 1.60 -7.83 20.23
C GLN A 115 2.52 -6.67 19.89
N ASP A 116 3.80 -6.80 20.20
CA ASP A 116 4.84 -5.82 19.88
C ASP A 116 4.58 -5.25 18.47
N LEU A 117 4.35 -3.93 18.39
CA LEU A 117 4.15 -3.22 17.12
C LEU A 117 5.14 -3.77 16.10
N LEU A 118 4.64 -4.29 14.98
CA LEU A 118 5.48 -5.00 14.01
C LEU A 118 6.64 -4.14 13.50
N LEU A 119 6.49 -2.80 13.56
CA LEU A 119 7.48 -1.82 13.11
C LEU A 119 7.45 -0.57 14.02
N GLN A 120 8.63 -0.10 14.44
CA GLN A 120 8.85 1.19 15.11
C GLN A 120 9.51 2.20 14.15
N ASP A 121 9.28 3.51 14.35
CA ASP A 121 9.78 4.60 13.48
C ASP A 121 11.27 4.54 13.18
N ASN A 122 12.08 4.25 14.20
CA ASN A 122 13.53 4.13 14.08
C ASN A 122 14.01 3.00 13.14
N VAL A 123 13.12 2.05 12.78
CA VAL A 123 13.38 0.98 11.82
C VAL A 123 12.99 1.43 10.41
N LEU A 124 11.92 2.19 10.26
CA LEU A 124 11.40 2.64 8.96
C LEU A 124 12.32 3.67 8.29
N ASP A 125 12.86 4.61 9.05
CA ASP A 125 13.69 5.70 8.51
C ASP A 125 15.08 5.26 8.03
N ARG A 126 15.55 4.06 8.42
CA ARG A 126 16.88 3.56 8.04
C ARG A 126 16.98 3.08 6.59
N PHE A 127 15.84 2.90 5.90
CA PHE A 127 15.79 2.26 4.58
C PHE A 127 15.39 3.22 3.45
N SER A 128 15.91 4.45 3.50
CA SER A 128 15.70 5.44 2.45
C SER A 128 16.54 5.17 1.20
N LEU A 129 15.92 5.32 0.03
CA LEU A 129 16.61 5.42 -1.26
C LEU A 129 17.13 6.85 -1.51
N SER A 130 16.71 7.83 -0.72
CA SER A 130 17.22 9.20 -0.80
C SER A 130 18.58 9.33 -0.12
N LYS A 131 19.47 10.16 -0.67
CA LYS A 131 20.74 10.56 -0.04
C LYS A 131 20.53 11.87 0.74
N GLY A 132 19.86 11.81 1.88
CA GLY A 132 19.70 12.98 2.76
C GLY A 132 18.70 12.73 3.89
N GLY A 133 19.01 13.20 5.10
CA GLY A 133 18.04 13.26 6.19
C GLY A 133 17.05 14.36 5.88
N THR A 134 15.81 14.00 5.60
CA THR A 134 14.75 14.96 5.27
C THR A 134 13.66 14.86 6.31
N GLU A 135 13.16 16.02 6.76
CA GLU A 135 11.94 16.10 7.54
C GLU A 135 10.80 15.39 6.81
N ARG A 136 10.05 14.56 7.54
CA ARG A 136 8.86 13.88 7.03
C ARG A 136 7.83 14.93 6.63
N MET A 137 7.45 14.95 5.35
CA MET A 137 6.32 15.75 4.89
C MET A 137 5.00 15.02 5.23
N PRO A 138 4.01 15.70 5.83
CA PRO A 138 2.67 15.14 6.04
C PRO A 138 2.05 14.65 4.73
N ASN A 139 1.42 13.48 4.76
CA ASN A 139 0.80 12.86 3.59
C ASN A 139 -0.50 12.17 4.02
N ASN A 140 -1.56 12.29 3.21
CA ASN A 140 -2.85 11.65 3.48
C ASN A 140 -2.83 10.12 3.38
N HIS A 141 -1.78 9.55 2.79
CA HIS A 141 -1.56 8.12 2.63
C HIS A 141 -2.81 7.37 2.13
N LEU A 142 -3.50 7.89 1.09
CA LEU A 142 -4.74 7.34 0.53
C LEU A 142 -4.68 5.82 0.32
N SER A 143 -3.54 5.29 -0.12
CA SER A 143 -3.31 3.85 -0.29
C SER A 143 -3.52 3.02 0.99
N LEU A 144 -3.10 3.55 2.15
CA LEU A 144 -3.23 2.93 3.48
C LEU A 144 -4.65 3.11 4.04
N LEU A 145 -5.23 4.29 3.87
CA LEU A 145 -6.63 4.51 4.25
C LEU A 145 -7.57 3.57 3.48
N ALA A 146 -7.33 3.41 2.18
CA ALA A 146 -8.14 2.57 1.31
C ALA A 146 -8.01 1.07 1.61
N ILE A 147 -6.84 0.57 2.03
CA ILE A 147 -6.71 -0.86 2.35
C ILE A 147 -7.48 -1.22 3.62
N VAL A 148 -7.47 -0.34 4.64
CA VAL A 148 -8.23 -0.55 5.87
C VAL A 148 -9.72 -0.42 5.63
N ASP A 149 -10.15 0.55 4.82
CA ASP A 149 -11.55 0.65 4.40
C ASP A 149 -11.98 -0.61 3.61
N CYS A 150 -11.16 -1.10 2.69
CA CYS A 150 -11.42 -2.34 1.95
C CYS A 150 -11.58 -3.54 2.88
N TRP A 151 -10.67 -3.73 3.84
CA TRP A 151 -10.79 -4.81 4.83
C TRP A 151 -12.06 -4.70 5.66
N TRP A 152 -12.39 -3.49 6.12
CA TRP A 152 -13.63 -3.24 6.85
C TRP A 152 -14.88 -3.59 6.03
N LYS A 153 -14.98 -3.12 4.77
CA LYS A 153 -16.11 -3.39 3.87
C LYS A 153 -16.30 -4.88 3.58
N LEU A 154 -15.22 -5.65 3.57
CA LEU A 154 -15.25 -7.09 3.33
C LEU A 154 -15.33 -7.94 4.60
N GLY A 155 -15.29 -7.32 5.78
CA GLY A 155 -15.23 -8.02 7.07
C GLY A 155 -13.96 -8.87 7.22
N ILE A 156 -12.84 -8.41 6.66
CA ILE A 156 -11.54 -9.09 6.73
C ILE A 156 -10.77 -8.53 7.93
N VAL A 157 -10.24 -9.41 8.77
CA VAL A 157 -9.25 -9.07 9.79
C VAL A 157 -7.89 -9.60 9.32
N PRO A 158 -6.92 -8.75 9.00
CA PRO A 158 -5.67 -9.19 8.36
C PRO A 158 -4.83 -10.13 9.25
N TYR A 159 -4.96 -10.03 10.57
CA TYR A 159 -4.25 -10.88 11.53
C TYR A 159 -4.68 -12.35 11.51
N ASP A 160 -5.94 -12.63 11.16
CA ASP A 160 -6.46 -14.01 11.07
C ASP A 160 -5.74 -14.84 9.99
N HIS A 161 -5.05 -14.15 9.07
CA HIS A 161 -4.38 -14.76 7.92
C HIS A 161 -2.85 -14.73 8.02
N MET A 162 -2.29 -14.42 9.20
CA MET A 162 -0.84 -14.27 9.40
C MET A 162 -0.02 -15.54 9.15
N ILE A 163 -0.60 -16.73 9.36
CA ILE A 163 0.08 -18.01 9.17
C ILE A 163 0.53 -18.21 7.70
N CYS A 164 -0.20 -17.66 6.73
CA CYS A 164 0.12 -17.74 5.30
C CYS A 164 0.59 -16.41 4.71
N SER A 165 0.92 -15.43 5.56
CA SER A 165 1.33 -14.11 5.11
C SER A 165 2.72 -14.11 4.46
N THR A 166 2.85 -13.38 3.36
CA THR A 166 4.16 -13.11 2.76
C THR A 166 4.92 -12.06 3.56
N PRO A 167 6.26 -12.02 3.50
CA PRO A 167 7.02 -10.95 4.13
C PRO A 167 6.61 -9.54 3.67
N LEU A 168 6.21 -9.38 2.41
CA LEU A 168 5.68 -8.12 1.87
C LEU A 168 4.36 -7.71 2.53
N PHE A 169 3.45 -8.67 2.71
CA PHE A 169 2.18 -8.41 3.40
C PHE A 169 2.41 -8.00 4.85
N ARG A 170 3.31 -8.69 5.57
CA ARG A 170 3.63 -8.34 6.96
C ARG A 170 4.18 -6.92 7.09
N LEU A 171 5.05 -6.53 6.17
CA LEU A 171 5.60 -5.18 6.12
C LEU A 171 4.49 -4.14 5.86
N TRP A 172 3.64 -4.39 4.88
CA TRP A 172 2.50 -3.52 4.57
C TRP A 172 1.51 -3.41 5.73
N LEU A 173 1.16 -4.54 6.35
CA LEU A 173 0.29 -4.59 7.53
C LEU A 173 0.92 -3.84 8.71
N GLY A 174 2.21 -4.02 8.98
CA GLY A 174 2.89 -3.32 10.07
C GLY A 174 2.90 -1.79 9.89
N VAL A 175 3.11 -1.31 8.67
CA VAL A 175 3.03 0.14 8.38
C VAL A 175 1.59 0.66 8.48
N THR A 176 0.62 -0.15 8.06
CA THR A 176 -0.80 0.19 8.19
C THR A 176 -1.22 0.25 9.66
N GLU A 177 -0.82 -0.73 10.46
CA GLU A 177 -1.04 -0.77 11.91
C GLU A 177 -0.39 0.44 12.59
N TYR A 178 0.85 0.75 12.26
CA TYR A 178 1.56 1.92 12.80
C TYR A 178 0.76 3.22 12.58
N LEU A 179 0.28 3.47 11.36
CA LEU A 179 -0.54 4.64 11.04
C LEU A 179 -1.83 4.64 11.85
N PHE A 180 -2.54 3.51 11.87
CA PHE A 180 -3.87 3.44 12.48
C PHE A 180 -3.87 3.31 14.00
N GLN A 181 -2.79 2.88 14.65
CA GLN A 181 -2.70 2.81 16.11
C GLN A 181 -2.20 4.11 16.73
N ASN A 182 -1.58 5.00 15.96
CA ASN A 182 -1.18 6.33 16.41
C ASN A 182 -2.30 7.35 16.13
N GLU A 183 -3.01 7.79 17.18
CA GLU A 183 -4.14 8.73 17.05
C GLU A 183 -3.72 10.07 16.43
N GLU A 184 -2.60 10.64 16.90
CA GLU A 184 -2.11 11.94 16.43
C GLU A 184 -1.74 11.89 14.95
N LEU A 185 -1.06 10.81 14.54
CA LEU A 185 -0.71 10.57 13.15
C LEU A 185 -1.96 10.36 12.28
N LEU A 186 -2.95 9.61 12.76
CA LEU A 186 -4.18 9.37 12.01
C LEU A 186 -4.98 10.67 11.81
N ASP A 187 -5.04 11.53 12.83
CA ASP A 187 -5.69 12.83 12.74
C ASP A 187 -4.91 13.77 11.77
N GLU A 188 -3.57 13.81 11.82
CA GLU A 188 -2.72 14.53 10.85
C GLU A 188 -2.99 14.06 9.40
N VAL A 189 -3.11 12.75 9.20
CA VAL A 189 -3.39 12.13 7.91
C VAL A 189 -4.77 12.59 7.38
N ILE A 190 -5.79 12.62 8.23
CA ILE A 190 -7.14 13.07 7.86
C ILE A 190 -7.14 14.58 7.59
N ASP A 191 -6.43 15.38 8.39
CA ASP A 191 -6.28 16.82 8.17
C ASP A 191 -5.60 17.12 6.84
N THR A 192 -4.48 16.45 6.57
CA THR A 192 -3.75 16.54 5.30
C THR A 192 -4.64 16.14 4.12
N ALA A 193 -5.46 15.10 4.28
CA ALA A 193 -6.38 14.65 3.23
C ALA A 193 -7.42 15.70 2.82
N ILE A 194 -7.82 16.58 3.75
CA ILE A 194 -8.83 17.62 3.51
C ILE A 194 -8.19 18.94 3.10
N GLU A 195 -7.19 19.41 3.84
CA GLU A 195 -6.66 20.78 3.74
C GLU A 195 -5.45 20.91 2.80
N ASP A 196 -4.70 19.83 2.60
CA ASP A 196 -3.49 19.85 1.77
C ASP A 196 -3.77 19.31 0.36
N ASN A 197 -3.23 20.03 -0.63
CA ASN A 197 -3.37 19.69 -2.05
C ASN A 197 -2.06 19.20 -2.68
N THR A 198 -0.98 19.08 -1.91
CA THR A 198 0.37 18.71 -2.36
C THR A 198 0.38 17.35 -3.06
N PHE A 199 -0.40 16.38 -2.55
CA PHE A 199 -0.52 15.03 -3.11
C PHE A 199 -1.77 14.83 -3.97
N ARG A 200 -2.67 15.83 -4.09
CA ARG A 200 -4.01 15.65 -4.69
C ARG A 200 -3.97 15.17 -6.14
N SER A 201 -2.97 15.63 -6.90
CA SER A 201 -2.73 15.20 -8.28
C SER A 201 -2.18 13.77 -8.35
N ASP A 202 -1.34 13.40 -7.40
CA ASP A 202 -0.80 12.04 -7.31
C ASP A 202 -1.90 11.04 -6.90
N ASP A 203 -2.78 11.45 -5.99
CA ASP A 203 -3.94 10.66 -5.55
C ASP A 203 -4.98 10.48 -6.66
N LEU A 204 -5.10 11.46 -7.57
CA LEU A 204 -5.95 11.34 -8.76
C LEU A 204 -5.43 10.22 -9.67
N GLU A 205 -4.15 10.27 -10.02
CA GLU A 205 -3.52 9.24 -10.84
C GLU A 205 -3.54 7.86 -10.16
N PHE A 206 -3.36 7.83 -8.84
CA PHE A 206 -3.50 6.61 -8.05
C PHE A 206 -4.92 6.02 -8.12
N THR A 207 -5.94 6.88 -8.02
CA THR A 207 -7.35 6.48 -8.18
C THR A 207 -7.65 5.93 -9.57
N PHE A 208 -7.07 6.53 -10.61
CA PHE A 208 -7.21 6.06 -11.99
C PHE A 208 -6.52 4.72 -12.19
N ALA A 209 -5.31 4.57 -11.67
CA ALA A 209 -4.55 3.34 -11.72
C ALA A 209 -5.25 2.19 -11.00
N ALA A 210 -5.78 2.42 -9.79
CA ALA A 210 -6.50 1.41 -9.01
C ALA A 210 -7.71 0.86 -9.77
N ARG A 211 -8.51 1.74 -10.40
CA ARG A 211 -9.64 1.33 -11.25
C ARG A 211 -9.18 0.54 -12.47
N ALA A 212 -8.15 1.02 -13.16
CA ALA A 212 -7.64 0.36 -14.36
C ALA A 212 -7.10 -1.05 -14.09
N TRP A 213 -6.38 -1.26 -12.97
CA TRP A 213 -5.94 -2.59 -12.55
C TRP A 213 -7.11 -3.49 -12.15
N SER A 214 -8.11 -2.96 -11.45
CA SER A 214 -9.33 -3.68 -11.12
C SER A 214 -10.10 -4.16 -12.36
N GLU A 215 -10.26 -3.28 -13.36
CA GLU A 215 -10.89 -3.62 -14.64
C GLU A 215 -10.10 -4.69 -15.39
N CYS A 216 -8.77 -4.50 -15.51
CA CYS A 216 -7.88 -5.46 -16.16
C CYS A 216 -8.01 -6.88 -15.55
N VAL A 217 -8.01 -6.97 -14.21
CA VAL A 217 -8.16 -8.23 -13.48
C VAL A 217 -9.57 -8.81 -13.63
N SER A 218 -10.59 -7.94 -13.64
CA SER A 218 -12.00 -8.35 -13.80
C SER A 218 -12.24 -9.00 -15.16
N PHE A 219 -11.77 -8.38 -16.25
CA PHE A 219 -11.84 -8.91 -17.60
C PHE A 219 -11.03 -10.20 -17.79
N GLY A 220 -9.99 -10.38 -16.97
CA GLY A 220 -9.16 -11.59 -16.99
C GLY A 220 -8.27 -11.71 -18.22
N ASP A 221 -7.96 -10.59 -18.86
CA ASP A 221 -7.05 -10.52 -20.00
C ASP A 221 -5.59 -10.48 -19.51
N PHE A 222 -4.88 -11.59 -19.73
CA PHE A 222 -3.47 -11.73 -19.38
C PHE A 222 -2.56 -10.87 -20.26
N GLU A 223 -2.90 -10.62 -21.52
CA GLU A 223 -2.07 -9.79 -22.40
C GLU A 223 -2.13 -8.33 -21.97
N SER A 224 -3.34 -7.80 -21.74
CA SER A 224 -3.50 -6.45 -21.17
C SER A 224 -2.77 -6.30 -19.82
N TYR A 225 -2.80 -7.33 -18.97
CA TYR A 225 -2.07 -7.31 -17.71
C TYR A 225 -0.55 -7.23 -17.94
N ARG A 226 -0.01 -8.09 -18.82
CA ARG A 226 1.40 -8.09 -19.19
C ARG A 226 1.83 -6.73 -19.70
N ASP A 227 1.13 -6.20 -20.70
CA ASP A 227 1.53 -4.96 -21.38
C ASP A 227 1.52 -3.77 -20.42
N ARG A 228 0.53 -3.71 -19.52
CA ARG A 228 0.50 -2.72 -18.42
C ARG A 228 1.68 -2.88 -17.47
N PHE A 229 1.97 -4.11 -17.04
CA PHE A 229 3.06 -4.38 -16.10
C PHE A 229 4.42 -4.06 -16.72
N GLU A 230 4.71 -4.59 -17.90
CA GLU A 230 6.01 -4.50 -18.58
C GLU A 230 6.33 -3.06 -19.01
N LYS A 231 5.31 -2.25 -19.34
CA LYS A 231 5.47 -0.82 -19.58
C LYS A 231 6.04 -0.09 -18.36
N ILE A 232 5.45 -0.31 -17.19
CA ILE A 232 5.89 0.30 -15.94
C ILE A 232 7.23 -0.31 -15.47
N GLN A 233 7.41 -1.61 -15.68
CA GLN A 233 8.67 -2.30 -15.41
C GLN A 233 9.82 -1.68 -16.21
N SER A 234 9.63 -1.41 -17.50
CA SER A 234 10.63 -0.80 -18.37
C SER A 234 11.00 0.61 -17.92
N TYR A 235 10.01 1.37 -17.42
CA TYR A 235 10.24 2.71 -16.87
C TYR A 235 11.15 2.68 -15.63
N PHE A 236 10.95 1.73 -14.72
CA PHE A 236 11.78 1.58 -13.51
C PHE A 236 13.05 0.74 -13.71
N ALA A 237 13.22 0.08 -14.85
CA ALA A 237 14.34 -0.84 -15.12
C ALA A 237 15.73 -0.29 -14.78
N PRO A 238 16.09 0.97 -15.11
CA PRO A 238 17.40 1.53 -14.78
C PRO A 238 17.70 1.60 -13.27
N ARG A 239 16.67 1.49 -12.42
CA ARG A 239 16.74 1.73 -10.98
C ARG A 239 16.55 0.45 -10.15
N PHE A 240 16.18 -0.66 -10.78
CA PHE A 240 16.05 -1.95 -10.10
C PHE A 240 17.31 -2.43 -9.37
N PRO A 241 18.55 -2.28 -9.89
CA PRO A 241 19.73 -2.77 -9.18
C PRO A 241 19.88 -2.17 -7.78
N GLU A 242 19.67 -0.86 -7.64
CA GLU A 242 19.74 -0.15 -6.37
C GLU A 242 18.54 -0.48 -5.47
N ALA A 243 17.34 -0.48 -6.03
CA ALA A 243 16.11 -0.79 -5.32
C ALA A 243 16.09 -2.22 -4.75
N VAL A 244 16.60 -3.20 -5.50
CA VAL A 244 16.71 -4.60 -5.05
C VAL A 244 17.71 -4.71 -3.90
N ARG A 245 18.83 -3.99 -3.95
CA ARG A 245 19.82 -3.98 -2.87
C ARG A 245 19.22 -3.43 -1.57
N VAL A 246 18.64 -2.23 -1.61
CA VAL A 246 18.04 -1.58 -0.43
C VAL A 246 16.84 -2.37 0.09
N GLY A 247 15.96 -2.85 -0.80
CA GLY A 247 14.80 -3.64 -0.42
C GLY A 247 15.17 -4.97 0.26
N ASN A 248 16.28 -5.62 -0.14
CA ASN A 248 16.77 -6.83 0.52
C ASN A 248 17.36 -6.55 1.91
N GLU A 249 18.10 -5.45 2.06
CA GLU A 249 18.64 -5.00 3.36
C GLU A 249 17.52 -4.69 4.37
N MET A 250 16.47 -3.99 3.91
CA MET A 250 15.27 -3.68 4.68
C MET A 250 14.57 -4.95 5.16
N MET A 251 14.25 -5.86 4.23
CA MET A 251 13.57 -7.11 4.56
C MET A 251 14.35 -7.95 5.55
N LYS A 252 15.67 -8.06 5.38
CA LYS A 252 16.53 -8.81 6.29
C LYS A 252 16.48 -8.24 7.71
N THR A 253 16.60 -6.92 7.85
CA THR A 253 16.61 -6.27 9.17
C THR A 253 15.26 -6.38 9.86
N ILE A 254 14.16 -6.23 9.12
CA ILE A 254 12.80 -6.33 9.67
C ILE A 254 12.51 -7.77 10.10
N LEU A 255 12.89 -8.78 9.29
CA LEU A 255 12.72 -10.19 9.64
C LEU A 255 13.57 -10.60 10.85
N GLU A 256 14.81 -10.10 10.97
CA GLU A 256 15.68 -10.38 12.12
C GLU A 256 15.14 -9.79 13.43
N LYS A 257 14.48 -8.63 13.38
CA LYS A 257 13.87 -7.99 14.55
C LYS A 257 12.51 -8.58 14.93
N THR A 258 11.74 -9.07 13.96
CA THR A 258 10.42 -9.68 14.22
C THR A 258 10.49 -11.18 14.57
N SER A 259 11.63 -11.84 14.34
CA SER A 259 11.82 -13.27 14.64
C SER A 259 12.46 -13.56 16.00
N LYS A 260 12.97 -12.53 16.70
CA LYS A 260 13.45 -12.67 18.08
C LYS A 260 12.31 -12.27 19.02
N PRO A 261 11.73 -13.20 19.80
CA PRO A 261 10.89 -12.79 20.91
C PRO A 261 11.79 -12.04 21.90
N SER A 262 11.37 -10.83 22.25
CA SER A 262 11.87 -10.07 23.39
C SER A 262 11.69 -10.87 24.68
#